data_AF-A0A061F1M4-F1
#
_entry.id   AF-A0A061F1M4-F1
#
_cell.length_a   1.000
_cell.length_b   1.000
_cell.length_c   1.000
_cell.angle_alpha   90.00
_cell.angle_beta   90.00
_cell.angle_gamma   90.00
#
_symmetry.space_group_name_H-M   'P 1'
#
loop_
_entity.id
_entity.type
_entity.pdbx_description
1 polymer ?
#
loop_
_entity_poly.entity_id
_entity_poly.type
_entity_poly.pdbx_seq_one_letter_code
_entity_poly.pdbx_strand_id
1 'polypeptide(L)'
;MEFIKGQNIEVPLVLVGHSIGSYISLEMLRRLPKKAVYCIGLYPFLALNLQSKKQSTIVRIAMSRVLSTVLSFLVASFGLLPRQVLRLIFKLSVGKSWSNTALEAGCSHLPQYHTMRNVLFMARTEFSKKHQIGNL
;
A
#
# COMPACT_ATOMS: atom_id res chain seq x y z
N MET A 1 2.02 8.20 -15.11
CA MET A 1 1.17 9.39 -15.41
C MET A 1 1.27 9.81 -16.87
N GLU A 2 2.43 9.66 -17.51
CA GLU A 2 2.55 9.88 -18.96
C GLU A 2 1.66 8.95 -19.78
N PHE A 3 1.43 7.71 -19.35
CA PHE A 3 0.51 6.78 -20.02
C PHE A 3 -0.93 7.33 -20.17
N ILE A 4 -1.51 7.89 -19.11
CA ILE A 4 -2.86 8.49 -19.17
C ILE A 4 -2.84 9.82 -19.95
N LYS A 5 -1.74 10.58 -19.90
CA LYS A 5 -1.59 11.80 -20.71
C LYS A 5 -1.48 11.48 -22.20
N GLY A 6 -0.76 10.42 -22.57
CA GLY A 6 -0.49 10.02 -23.96
C GLY A 6 -1.67 9.36 -24.67
N GLN A 7 -2.67 8.89 -23.93
CA GLN A 7 -3.91 8.32 -24.48
C GLN A 7 -4.89 9.39 -25.02
N ASN A 8 -4.52 10.68 -24.97
CA ASN A 8 -5.31 11.83 -25.45
C ASN A 8 -6.82 11.76 -25.12
N ILE A 9 -7.11 11.30 -23.90
CA ILE A 9 -8.48 11.08 -23.43
C ILE A 9 -9.14 12.44 -23.19
N GLU A 10 -10.12 12.80 -24.02
CA GLU A 10 -10.93 14.03 -23.91
C GLU A 10 -11.99 13.96 -22.80
N VAL A 11 -12.33 12.76 -22.32
CA VAL A 11 -13.36 12.58 -21.29
C VAL A 11 -12.85 12.94 -19.88
N PRO A 12 -13.70 13.55 -19.04
CA PRO A 12 -13.35 13.96 -17.69
C PRO A 12 -12.94 12.77 -16.82
N LEU A 13 -11.79 12.89 -16.15
CA LEU A 13 -11.25 11.82 -15.30
C LEU A 13 -11.91 11.85 -13.91
N VAL A 14 -12.47 10.71 -13.48
CA VAL A 14 -12.93 10.49 -12.11
C VAL A 14 -11.92 9.62 -11.38
N LEU A 15 -11.37 10.13 -10.28
CA LEU A 15 -10.41 9.43 -9.45
C LEU A 15 -11.14 8.78 -8.28
N VAL A 16 -11.08 7.45 -8.20
CA VAL A 16 -11.66 6.71 -7.07
C VAL A 16 -10.54 6.04 -6.30
N GLY A 17 -10.45 6.33 -5.01
CA GLY A 17 -9.41 5.79 -4.16
C GLY A 17 -9.97 5.23 -2.87
N HIS A 18 -9.49 4.07 -2.45
CA HIS A 18 -9.80 3.47 -1.15
C HIS A 18 -8.58 3.52 -0.22
N SER A 19 -8.78 3.88 1.05
CA SER A 19 -7.70 3.96 2.05
C SER A 19 -6.54 4.86 1.57
N ILE A 20 -5.32 4.32 1.45
CA ILE A 20 -4.17 5.06 0.89
C ILE A 20 -4.39 5.50 -0.56
N GLY A 21 -5.18 4.75 -1.32
CA GLY A 21 -5.55 5.11 -2.69
C GLY A 21 -6.33 6.42 -2.77
N SER A 22 -7.09 6.78 -1.72
CA SER A 22 -7.78 8.08 -1.67
C SER A 22 -6.79 9.25 -1.55
N TYR A 23 -5.71 9.08 -0.78
CA TYR A 23 -4.64 10.08 -0.70
C TYR A 23 -3.90 10.22 -2.02
N ILE A 24 -3.57 9.10 -2.68
CA ILE A 24 -2.95 9.11 -4.01
C ILE A 24 -3.86 9.81 -5.02
N SER A 25 -5.17 9.49 -5.01
CA SER A 25 -6.16 10.11 -5.88
C SER A 25 -6.23 11.63 -5.66
N LEU A 26 -6.24 12.07 -4.41
CA LEU A 26 -6.23 13.49 -4.06
C LEU A 26 -4.96 14.21 -4.55
N GLU A 27 -3.80 13.58 -4.39
CA GLU A 27 -2.54 14.13 -4.86
C GLU A 27 -2.47 14.20 -6.39
N MET A 28 -3.09 13.23 -7.09
CA MET A 28 -3.21 13.27 -8.55
C MET A 28 -4.17 14.36 -9.04
N LEU A 29 -5.28 14.60 -8.32
CA LEU A 29 -6.18 15.71 -8.60
C LEU A 29 -5.43 17.06 -8.50
N ARG A 30 -4.63 17.25 -7.45
CA ARG A 30 -3.81 18.47 -7.27
C ARG A 30 -2.82 18.69 -8.41
N ARG A 31 -2.23 17.62 -8.95
CA ARG A 31 -1.25 17.70 -10.04
C ARG A 31 -1.87 17.82 -11.43
N LEU A 32 -3.12 17.40 -11.60
CA LEU A 32 -3.83 17.38 -12.89
C LEU A 32 -5.22 18.02 -12.81
N PRO A 33 -5.34 19.26 -12.29
CA PRO A 33 -6.64 19.88 -12.04
C PRO A 33 -7.47 20.11 -13.31
N LYS A 34 -6.83 20.16 -14.49
CA LYS A 34 -7.49 20.37 -15.78
C LYS A 34 -8.07 19.09 -16.41
N LYS A 35 -7.70 17.89 -15.92
CA LYS A 35 -8.16 16.61 -16.48
C LYS A 35 -9.06 15.83 -15.52
N ALA A 36 -8.86 15.97 -14.21
CA ALA A 36 -9.67 15.29 -13.21
C ALA A 36 -10.77 16.23 -12.68
N VAL A 37 -12.02 15.78 -12.77
CA VAL A 37 -13.20 16.58 -12.38
C VAL A 37 -13.69 16.19 -10.98
N TYR A 38 -13.57 14.91 -10.62
CA TYR A 38 -14.02 14.42 -9.31
C TYR A 38 -13.02 13.45 -8.68
N CYS A 39 -12.90 13.53 -7.34
CA CYS A 39 -12.15 12.57 -6.54
C CYS A 39 -13.08 11.97 -5.46
N ILE A 40 -13.33 10.66 -5.54
CA ILE A 40 -14.16 9.90 -4.60
C ILE A 40 -13.26 9.11 -3.67
N GLY A 41 -13.25 9.46 -2.40
CA GLY A 41 -12.48 8.78 -1.35
C GLY A 41 -13.34 7.79 -0.56
N LEU A 42 -13.05 6.50 -0.70
CA LEU A 42 -13.65 5.42 0.10
C LEU A 42 -12.78 5.16 1.34
N TYR A 43 -13.29 5.40 2.54
CA TYR A 43 -12.51 5.29 3.79
C TYR A 43 -11.12 5.95 3.71
N PRO A 44 -11.04 7.26 3.43
CA PRO A 44 -9.82 7.91 3.01
C PRO A 44 -8.76 7.94 4.12
N PHE A 45 -7.56 7.46 3.82
CA PHE A 45 -6.41 7.59 4.72
C PHE A 45 -5.74 8.95 4.50
N LEU A 46 -6.25 9.99 5.15
CA LEU A 46 -5.73 11.36 5.02
C LEU A 46 -4.60 11.63 6.02
N ALA A 47 -4.81 11.30 7.29
CA ALA A 47 -3.84 11.47 8.37
C ALA A 47 -3.46 10.13 9.02
N LEU A 48 -2.32 10.13 9.71
CA LEU A 48 -1.90 9.02 10.56
C LEU A 48 -2.73 9.01 11.85
N ASN A 49 -3.39 7.90 12.14
CA ASN A 49 -4.09 7.69 13.41
C ASN A 49 -3.23 6.84 14.34
N LEU A 50 -2.37 7.49 15.13
CA LEU A 50 -1.51 6.80 16.09
C LEU A 50 -2.28 6.24 17.31
N GLN A 51 -3.54 6.63 17.52
CA GLN A 51 -4.41 6.00 18.53
C GLN A 51 -4.85 4.60 18.09
N SER A 52 -4.82 4.30 16.79
CA SER A 52 -5.05 2.94 16.30
C SER A 52 -3.85 2.05 16.61
N LYS A 53 -4.04 1.02 17.44
CA LYS A 53 -3.01 0.01 17.74
C LYS A 53 -2.39 -0.57 16.46
N LYS A 54 -3.21 -0.86 15.44
CA LYS A 54 -2.74 -1.41 14.16
C LYS A 54 -1.82 -0.44 13.43
N GLN A 55 -2.23 0.82 13.25
CA GLN A 55 -1.39 1.79 12.54
C GLN A 55 -0.12 2.13 13.33
N SER A 56 -0.23 2.26 14.65
CA SER A 56 0.93 2.48 15.53
C SER A 56 1.97 1.36 15.41
N THR A 57 1.55 0.09 15.37
CA THR A 57 2.46 -1.05 15.14
C THR A 57 3.12 -0.97 13.77
N ILE A 58 2.37 -0.67 12.70
CA ILE A 58 2.94 -0.57 11.35
C ILE A 58 3.96 0.58 11.28
N VAL A 59 3.65 1.74 11.87
CA VAL A 59 4.59 2.88 11.95
C VAL A 59 5.86 2.47 12.69
N ARG A 60 5.75 1.80 13.85
CA ARG A 60 6.90 1.35 14.64
C ARG A 60 7.80 0.40 13.83
N ILE A 61 7.21 -0.55 13.10
CA ILE A 61 7.95 -1.49 12.26
C ILE A 61 8.62 -0.75 11.09
N ALA A 62 7.88 0.10 10.38
CA ALA A 62 8.38 0.80 9.20
C ALA A 62 9.50 1.81 9.53
N MET A 63 9.41 2.49 10.67
CA MET A 63 10.41 3.47 11.12
C MET A 63 11.69 2.83 11.66
N SER A 64 11.61 1.61 12.20
CA SER A 64 12.77 0.90 12.73
C SER A 64 13.50 0.12 11.64
N ARG A 65 14.79 0.44 11.43
CA ARG A 65 15.64 -0.28 10.47
C ARG A 65 15.77 -1.76 10.82
N VAL A 66 15.97 -2.07 12.10
CA VAL A 66 16.15 -3.44 12.58
C VAL A 66 14.86 -4.23 12.42
N LEU A 67 13.73 -3.72 12.93
CA LEU A 67 12.45 -4.44 12.84
C LEU A 67 11.99 -4.63 11.39
N SER A 68 12.16 -3.61 10.54
CA SER A 68 11.82 -3.72 9.13
C SER A 68 12.67 -4.78 8.41
N THR A 69 13.97 -4.84 8.70
CA THR A 69 14.86 -5.85 8.13
C THR A 69 14.49 -7.25 8.63
N VAL A 70 14.31 -7.44 9.94
CA VAL A 70 13.91 -8.72 10.52
C VAL A 70 12.58 -9.20 9.92
N LEU A 71 11.56 -8.33 9.84
CA LEU A 71 10.28 -8.68 9.24
C LEU A 71 10.44 -9.07 7.76
N SER A 72 11.27 -8.35 7.00
CA SER A 72 11.51 -8.68 5.59
C SER A 72 12.18 -10.05 5.43
N PHE A 73 13.10 -10.42 6.32
CA PHE A 73 13.69 -11.77 6.36
C PHE A 73 12.66 -12.84 6.75
N LEU A 74 11.83 -12.58 7.75
CA LEU A 74 10.75 -13.51 8.16
C LEU A 74 9.74 -13.74 7.04
N VAL A 75 9.37 -12.70 6.30
CA VAL A 75 8.49 -12.83 5.14
C VAL A 75 9.21 -13.57 4.01
N ALA A 76 10.52 -13.35 3.85
CA ALA A 76 11.31 -14.02 2.83
C ALA A 76 11.44 -15.53 3.06
N SER A 77 11.50 -15.97 4.32
CA SER A 77 11.56 -17.40 4.64
C SER A 77 10.26 -18.14 4.26
N PHE A 78 9.12 -17.46 4.16
CA PHE A 78 7.90 -18.06 3.60
C PHE A 78 8.05 -18.45 2.13
N GLY A 79 8.98 -17.84 1.39
CA GLY A 79 9.31 -18.24 0.03
C GLY A 79 9.95 -19.63 -0.07
N LEU A 80 10.41 -20.19 1.05
CA LEU A 80 10.96 -21.55 1.12
C LEU A 80 9.86 -22.63 1.29
N LEU A 81 8.63 -22.21 1.63
CA LEU A 81 7.53 -23.14 1.82
C LEU A 81 6.96 -23.63 0.48
N PRO A 82 6.45 -24.88 0.41
CA PRO A 82 5.70 -25.34 -0.75
C PRO A 82 4.53 -24.40 -1.06
N ARG A 83 4.27 -24.18 -2.35
CA ARG A 83 3.29 -23.18 -2.79
C ARG A 83 1.87 -23.43 -2.25
N GLN A 84 1.50 -24.69 -2.04
CA GLN A 84 0.21 -25.08 -1.45
C GLN A 84 0.10 -24.65 0.02
N VAL A 85 1.17 -24.82 0.80
CA VAL A 85 1.23 -24.41 2.22
C VAL A 85 1.17 -22.89 2.32
N LEU A 86 1.98 -22.20 1.50
CA LEU A 86 1.97 -20.75 1.46
C LEU A 86 0.60 -20.20 1.08
N ARG A 87 -0.04 -20.78 0.05
CA ARG A 87 -1.40 -20.44 -0.37
C ARG A 87 -2.42 -20.61 0.75
N LEU A 88 -2.31 -21.69 1.53
CA LEU A 88 -3.17 -21.93 2.68
C LEU A 88 -2.96 -20.87 3.77
N ILE A 89 -1.71 -20.55 4.10
CA ILE A 89 -1.37 -19.49 5.06
C ILE A 89 -1.99 -18.16 4.63
N PHE A 90 -1.77 -17.72 3.39
CA PHE A 90 -2.34 -16.46 2.89
C PHE A 90 -3.88 -16.45 2.93
N LYS A 91 -4.52 -17.57 2.57
CA LYS A 91 -5.98 -17.70 2.58
C LYS A 91 -6.55 -17.63 4.00
N LEU A 92 -5.85 -18.19 4.98
CA LEU A 92 -6.24 -18.16 6.39
C LEU A 92 -5.94 -16.79 7.05
N SER A 93 -4.83 -16.15 6.70
CA SER A 93 -4.38 -14.92 7.36
C SER A 93 -4.98 -13.63 6.78
N VAL A 94 -5.08 -13.51 5.44
CA VAL A 94 -5.42 -12.22 4.78
C VAL A 94 -6.83 -12.23 4.17
N GLY A 95 -7.46 -13.40 4.06
CA GLY A 95 -8.91 -13.51 4.05
C GLY A 95 -9.49 -14.37 2.94
N LYS A 96 -10.68 -14.92 3.24
CA LYS A 96 -11.59 -15.59 2.30
C LYS A 96 -12.01 -14.72 1.10
N SER A 97 -11.78 -13.41 1.18
CA SER A 97 -12.22 -12.39 0.23
C SER A 97 -11.23 -12.05 -0.88
N TRP A 98 -10.00 -12.60 -0.84
CA TRP A 98 -9.05 -12.42 -1.94
C TRP A 98 -9.45 -13.30 -3.13
N SER A 99 -9.41 -12.72 -4.33
CA SER A 99 -9.54 -13.50 -5.56
C SER A 99 -8.37 -14.47 -5.69
N ASN A 100 -8.54 -15.55 -6.46
CA ASN A 100 -7.45 -16.49 -6.71
C ASN A 100 -6.22 -15.80 -7.32
N THR A 101 -6.43 -14.80 -8.18
CA THR A 101 -5.35 -13.99 -8.77
C THR A 101 -4.60 -13.17 -7.73
N ALA A 102 -5.30 -12.50 -6.81
CA ALA A 102 -4.66 -11.74 -5.73
C ALA A 102 -3.86 -12.66 -4.79
N LEU A 103 -4.40 -13.86 -4.52
CA LEU A 103 -3.74 -14.89 -3.72
C LEU A 103 -2.48 -15.41 -4.41
N GLU A 104 -2.54 -15.68 -5.72
CA GLU A 104 -1.39 -16.15 -6.50
C GLU A 104 -0.28 -15.10 -6.59
N ALA A 105 -0.64 -13.84 -6.88
CA ALA A 105 0.30 -12.73 -6.88
C ALA A 105 0.92 -12.51 -5.50
N GLY A 106 0.12 -12.65 -4.45
CA GLY A 106 0.59 -12.61 -3.07
C GLY A 106 1.62 -13.71 -2.79
N CYS A 107 1.33 -14.95 -3.17
CA CYS A 107 2.24 -16.08 -2.96
C CYS A 107 3.53 -15.99 -3.80
N SER A 108 3.50 -15.40 -5.00
CA SER A 108 4.68 -15.31 -5.87
C SER A 108 5.60 -14.12 -5.54
N HIS A 109 5.04 -12.97 -5.17
CA HIS A 109 5.80 -11.72 -5.08
C HIS A 109 6.01 -11.20 -3.65
N LEU A 110 5.07 -11.42 -2.73
CA LEU A 110 5.21 -10.92 -1.35
C LEU A 110 6.35 -11.58 -0.55
N PRO A 111 6.62 -12.90 -0.66
CA PRO A 111 7.73 -13.54 0.04
C PRO A 111 9.11 -13.17 -0.51
N GLN A 112 9.22 -12.18 -1.39
CA GLN A 112 10.52 -11.69 -1.82
C GLN A 112 11.00 -10.63 -0.83
N TYR A 113 12.20 -10.81 -0.30
CA TYR A 113 12.82 -9.87 0.63
C TYR A 113 12.75 -8.42 0.13
N HIS A 114 13.13 -8.19 -1.13
CA HIS A 114 13.15 -6.85 -1.73
C HIS A 114 11.75 -6.26 -1.88
N THR A 115 10.73 -7.08 -2.19
CA THR A 115 9.34 -6.63 -2.24
C THR A 115 8.89 -6.12 -0.87
N MET A 116 9.11 -6.89 0.19
CA MET A 116 8.73 -6.47 1.55
C MET A 116 9.53 -5.24 2.00
N ARG A 117 10.82 -5.16 1.67
CA ARG A 117 11.63 -3.96 1.92
C ARG A 117 11.09 -2.72 1.23
N ASN A 118 10.66 -2.84 -0.02
CA ASN A 118 10.08 -1.73 -0.77
C ASN A 118 8.73 -1.29 -0.17
N VAL A 119 7.87 -2.23 0.21
CA VAL A 119 6.61 -1.94 0.90
C VAL A 119 6.85 -1.19 2.21
N LEU A 120 7.77 -1.66 3.05
CA LEU A 120 8.09 -1.03 4.33
C LEU A 120 8.79 0.32 4.14
N PHE A 121 9.62 0.47 3.10
CA PHE A 121 10.23 1.74 2.74
C PHE A 121 9.18 2.76 2.31
N MET A 122 8.24 2.39 1.43
CA MET A 122 7.12 3.23 1.03
C MET A 122 6.28 3.65 2.24
N ALA A 123 5.93 2.70 3.11
CA ALA A 123 5.20 2.98 4.34
C ALA A 123 5.95 4.00 5.21
N ARG A 124 7.27 3.80 5.41
CA ARG A 124 8.12 4.72 6.15
C ARG A 124 8.10 6.13 5.55
N THR A 125 8.32 6.27 4.25
CA THR A 125 8.38 7.59 3.60
C THR A 125 7.05 8.33 3.66
N GLU A 126 5.94 7.62 3.45
CA GLU A 126 4.60 8.22 3.51
C GLU A 126 4.22 8.61 4.94
N PHE A 127 4.57 7.77 5.92
CA PHE A 127 4.33 8.09 7.32
C PHE A 127 5.22 9.23 7.83
N SER A 128 6.47 9.34 7.39
CA SER A 128 7.33 10.47 7.74
C SER A 128 6.75 11.80 7.25
N LYS A 129 6.26 11.84 6.00
CA LYS A 129 5.58 13.04 5.47
C LYS A 129 4.34 13.40 6.28
N LYS A 130 3.49 12.42 6.60
CA LYS A 130 2.26 12.65 7.36
C LYS A 130 2.50 12.99 8.83
N HIS A 131 3.55 12.44 9.45
CA HIS A 131 3.92 12.78 10.83
C HIS A 131 4.42 14.22 10.94
N GLN A 132 5.19 14.70 9.96
CA GLN A 132 5.61 16.10 9.90
C GLN A 132 4.42 17.08 9.74
N ILE A 133 3.38 16.67 9.00
CA ILE A 133 2.17 17.49 8.81
C ILE A 133 1.27 17.52 10.06
N GLY A 134 1.28 16.46 10.89
CA GLY A 134 0.44 16.39 12.10
C GLY A 134 1.02 17.06 13.35
N ASN A 135 2.26 17.59 13.28
CA ASN A 135 2.94 18.32 14.36
C ASN A 135 3.05 19.84 14.06
N LEU A 136 2.36 20.33 13.03
CA LEU A 136 2.11 21.74 12.72
C LEU A 136 0.65 22.06 13.02
#